data_AF-A0A849DA69-F1
#
_entry.id   AF-A0A849DA69-F1
#
_cell.length_a   1.000
_cell.length_b   1.000
_cell.length_c   1.000
_cell.angle_alpha   90.00
_cell.angle_beta   90.00
_cell.angle_gamma   90.00
#
_symmetry.space_group_name_H-M   'P 1'
#
loop_
_entity.id
_entity.type
_entity.pdbx_description
1 polymer ?
#
loop_
_entity_poly.entity_id
_entity_poly.type
_entity_poly.pdbx_seq_one_letter_code
_entity_poly.pdbx_strand_id
1 'polypeptide(L)'
;MLVLELVYKALARSKSFSLIFIVNFSLAIAALSYLQFFKGSMETSLDTRAKSLLGADLVVSSRFPITSKQEEDVKNKLPQLKGFTKGVSTVSMIASKSRARLMEVVKINEGYPYYGGLVFRDKSIYPKGEALPKANEVWVYKEVLDLLDLKLGE
;
A
#
# COMPACT_ATOMS: atom_id res chain seq x y z
N MET A 1 -50.34 -24.37 2.76
CA MET A 1 -50.40 -22.99 3.29
C MET A 1 -50.83 -22.89 4.76
N LEU A 2 -51.49 -23.92 5.34
CA LEU A 2 -51.91 -23.94 6.75
C LEU A 2 -50.77 -23.89 7.79
N VAL A 3 -49.62 -24.50 7.48
CA VAL A 3 -48.48 -24.57 8.40
C VAL A 3 -47.86 -23.18 8.64
N LEU A 4 -47.74 -22.36 7.59
CA LEU A 4 -47.23 -20.99 7.69
C LEU A 4 -48.14 -20.09 8.54
N GLU A 5 -49.46 -20.22 8.39
CA GLU A 5 -50.42 -19.48 9.21
C GLU A 5 -50.39 -19.88 10.69
N LEU A 6 -50.25 -21.19 10.97
CA LEU A 6 -50.12 -21.70 12.34
C LEU A 6 -48.85 -21.18 13.01
N VAL A 7 -47.72 -21.19 12.29
CA VAL A 7 -46.44 -20.66 12.78
C VAL A 7 -46.54 -19.15 13.02
N TYR A 8 -47.13 -18.39 12.09
CA TYR A 8 -47.31 -16.95 12.26
C TYR A 8 -48.18 -16.62 13.48
N LYS A 9 -49.33 -17.30 13.65
CA LYS A 9 -50.18 -17.13 14.84
C LYS A 9 -49.46 -17.52 16.13
N ALA A 10 -48.62 -18.55 16.10
CA ALA A 10 -47.84 -18.97 17.27
C ALA A 10 -46.79 -17.91 17.66
N LEU A 11 -46.06 -17.35 16.70
CA LEU A 11 -45.11 -16.25 16.94
C LEU A 11 -45.81 -14.96 17.44
N ALA A 12 -46.95 -14.60 16.83
CA ALA A 12 -47.72 -13.41 17.21
C ALA A 12 -48.33 -13.52 18.62
N ARG A 13 -48.60 -14.74 19.10
CA ARG A 13 -49.14 -15.01 20.43
C ARG A 13 -48.10 -14.80 21.55
N SER A 14 -46.81 -15.04 21.28
CA SER A 14 -45.72 -14.93 22.27
C SER A 14 -44.75 -13.79 21.93
N LYS A 15 -45.26 -12.55 21.93
CA LYS A 15 -44.54 -11.35 21.45
C LYS A 15 -43.13 -11.16 22.07
N SER A 16 -42.98 -11.30 23.38
CA SER A 16 -41.69 -11.13 24.06
C SER A 16 -40.68 -12.20 23.66
N PHE A 17 -41.10 -13.47 23.60
CA PHE A 17 -40.24 -14.58 23.18
C PHE A 17 -39.80 -14.44 21.73
N SER A 18 -40.74 -14.13 20.83
CA SER A 18 -40.47 -13.93 19.41
C SER A 18 -39.51 -12.76 19.17
N LEU A 19 -39.65 -11.66 19.91
CA LEU A 19 -38.75 -10.52 19.79
C LEU A 19 -37.33 -10.87 20.24
N ILE A 20 -37.18 -11.53 21.40
CA ILE A 20 -35.87 -11.98 21.89
C ILE A 20 -35.22 -12.95 20.88
N PHE A 21 -36.02 -13.88 20.32
CA PHE A 21 -35.53 -14.84 19.33
C PHE A 21 -35.05 -14.15 18.05
N ILE A 22 -35.83 -13.21 17.50
CA ILE A 22 -35.45 -12.44 16.31
C ILE A 22 -34.17 -11.66 16.57
N VAL A 23 -34.09 -10.92 17.68
CA VAL A 23 -32.89 -10.13 18.02
C VAL A 23 -31.67 -11.02 18.18
N ASN A 24 -31.79 -12.17 18.85
CA ASN A 24 -30.69 -13.10 19.02
C ASN A 24 -30.19 -13.64 17.67
N PHE A 25 -31.12 -14.09 16.81
CA PHE A 25 -30.77 -14.61 15.50
C PHE A 25 -30.20 -13.52 14.57
N SER A 26 -30.77 -12.32 14.60
CA SER A 26 -30.25 -11.15 13.88
C SER A 26 -28.84 -10.80 14.34
N LEU A 27 -28.57 -10.81 15.66
CA LEU A 27 -27.25 -10.51 16.21
C LEU A 27 -26.24 -11.59 15.82
N ALA A 28 -26.62 -12.88 15.88
CA ALA A 28 -25.77 -13.99 15.48
C ALA A 28 -25.39 -13.91 13.98
N ILE A 29 -26.37 -13.68 13.11
CA ILE A 29 -26.13 -13.51 11.67
C ILE A 29 -25.29 -12.25 11.43
N ALA A 30 -25.63 -11.12 12.06
CA ALA A 30 -24.90 -9.87 11.88
C ALA A 30 -23.43 -10.00 12.31
N ALA A 31 -23.16 -10.66 13.44
CA ALA A 31 -21.80 -10.90 13.91
C ALA A 31 -21.02 -11.80 12.93
N LEU A 32 -21.62 -12.89 12.46
CA LEU A 32 -20.98 -13.78 11.49
C LEU A 32 -20.71 -13.09 10.16
N SER A 33 -21.68 -12.35 9.63
CA SER A 33 -21.54 -11.56 8.40
C SER A 33 -20.47 -10.47 8.56
N TYR A 34 -20.48 -9.75 9.69
CA TYR A 34 -19.47 -8.74 9.98
C TYR A 34 -18.07 -9.33 9.99
N LEU A 35 -17.86 -10.48 10.64
CA LEU A 35 -16.55 -11.15 10.65
C LEU A 35 -16.09 -11.54 9.24
N GLN A 36 -16.99 -12.04 8.40
CA GLN A 36 -16.66 -12.39 7.02
C GLN A 36 -16.28 -11.15 6.19
N PHE A 37 -17.07 -10.08 6.28
CA PHE A 37 -16.78 -8.83 5.57
C PHE A 37 -15.52 -8.15 6.10
N PHE A 38 -15.31 -8.18 7.41
CA PHE A 38 -14.11 -7.63 8.04
C PHE A 38 -12.86 -8.35 7.54
N LYS A 39 -12.88 -9.68 7.50
CA LYS A 39 -11.77 -10.47 6.95
C LYS A 39 -11.45 -10.08 5.50
N GLY A 40 -12.45 -10.08 4.63
CA GLY A 40 -12.24 -9.73 3.21
C GLY A 40 -11.77 -8.28 3.02
N SER A 41 -12.30 -7.34 3.81
CA SER A 41 -11.87 -5.94 3.80
C SER A 41 -10.43 -5.78 4.27
N MET A 42 -10.03 -6.52 5.32
CA MET A 42 -8.67 -6.50 5.84
C MET A 42 -7.68 -7.07 4.83
N GLU A 43 -7.97 -8.25 4.25
CA GLU A 43 -7.14 -8.87 3.21
C GLU A 43 -6.96 -7.93 2.00
N THR A 44 -8.06 -7.34 1.51
CA THR A 44 -8.02 -6.40 0.38
C THR A 44 -7.23 -5.12 0.70
N SER A 45 -7.45 -4.56 1.89
CA SER A 45 -6.74 -3.35 2.34
C SER A 45 -5.25 -3.63 2.53
N LEU A 46 -4.90 -4.79 3.09
CA LEU A 46 -3.50 -5.20 3.24
C LEU A 46 -2.81 -5.38 1.89
N ASP A 47 -3.42 -6.10 0.94
CA ASP A 47 -2.86 -6.29 -0.40
C ASP A 47 -2.64 -4.93 -1.12
N THR A 48 -3.65 -4.06 -1.07
CA THR A 48 -3.59 -2.73 -1.71
C THR A 48 -2.49 -1.86 -1.08
N ARG A 49 -2.39 -1.85 0.26
CA ARG A 49 -1.37 -1.06 0.96
C ARG A 49 0.02 -1.64 0.76
N ALA A 50 0.17 -2.97 0.76
CA ALA A 50 1.44 -3.64 0.53
C ALA A 50 1.99 -3.30 -0.87
N LYS A 51 1.15 -3.36 -1.91
CA LYS A 51 1.52 -2.92 -3.27
C LYS A 51 1.92 -1.45 -3.33
N SER A 52 1.19 -0.58 -2.62
CA SER A 52 1.52 0.85 -2.56
C SER A 52 2.82 1.12 -1.80
N LEU A 53 3.15 0.34 -0.77
CA LEU A 53 4.41 0.46 -0.03
C LEU A 53 5.60 -0.10 -0.82
N LEU A 54 5.40 -1.22 -1.50
CA LEU A 54 6.41 -1.83 -2.37
C LEU A 54 6.63 -1.01 -3.66
N GLY A 55 5.59 -0.31 -4.11
CA GLY A 55 5.57 0.46 -5.35
C GLY A 55 5.36 -0.36 -6.62
N ALA A 56 5.18 -1.67 -6.52
CA ALA A 56 5.00 -2.60 -7.64
C ALA A 56 4.29 -3.89 -7.19
N ASP A 57 3.90 -4.74 -8.15
CA ASP A 57 3.42 -6.10 -7.86
C ASP A 57 4.56 -7.05 -7.46
N LEU A 58 5.76 -6.84 -8.01
CA LEU A 58 6.95 -7.64 -7.77
C LEU A 58 8.20 -6.75 -7.84
N VAL A 59 9.12 -6.94 -6.91
CA VAL A 59 10.44 -6.29 -6.91
C VAL A 59 11.52 -7.37 -6.83
N VAL A 60 12.48 -7.31 -7.74
CA VAL A 60 13.67 -8.16 -7.71
C VAL A 60 14.85 -7.28 -7.31
N SER A 61 15.37 -7.51 -6.10
CA SER A 61 16.51 -6.78 -5.56
C SER A 61 17.76 -7.66 -5.50
N SER A 62 18.92 -7.09 -5.81
CA SER A 62 20.21 -7.75 -5.68
C SER A 62 21.23 -6.77 -5.14
N ARG A 63 22.17 -7.26 -4.33
CA ARG A 63 23.33 -6.49 -3.87
C ARG A 63 24.36 -6.24 -4.98
N PHE A 64 24.32 -7.06 -6.03
CA PHE A 64 25.17 -6.94 -7.21
C PHE A 64 24.35 -6.49 -8.42
N PRO A 65 24.97 -5.80 -9.41
CA PRO A 65 24.29 -5.42 -10.64
C PRO A 65 23.60 -6.60 -11.31
N ILE A 66 22.31 -6.44 -11.60
CA ILE A 66 21.53 -7.43 -12.36
C ILE A 66 21.90 -7.28 -13.83
N THR A 67 22.43 -8.34 -14.43
CA THR A 67 22.83 -8.34 -15.84
C THR A 67 21.60 -8.36 -16.76
N SER A 68 21.75 -7.84 -17.99
CA SER A 68 20.67 -7.85 -18.98
C SER A 68 20.13 -9.25 -19.27
N LYS A 69 21.00 -10.27 -19.23
CA LYS A 69 20.61 -11.68 -19.40
C LYS A 69 19.69 -12.16 -18.27
N GLN A 70 20.06 -11.88 -17.02
CA GLN A 70 19.23 -12.24 -15.86
C GLN A 70 17.88 -11.53 -15.87
N GLU A 71 17.87 -10.27 -16.30
CA GLU A 71 16.62 -9.52 -16.47
C GLU A 71 15.73 -10.15 -17.55
N GLU A 72 16.29 -10.51 -18.71
CA GLU A 72 15.55 -11.18 -19.77
C GLU A 72 15.03 -12.55 -19.32
N ASP A 73 15.84 -13.32 -18.60
CA ASP A 73 15.43 -14.59 -18.00
C ASP A 73 14.23 -14.42 -17.04
N VAL A 74 14.23 -13.35 -16.24
CA VAL A 74 13.09 -13.02 -15.35
C VAL A 74 11.87 -12.61 -16.16
N LYS A 75 12.03 -11.73 -17.16
CA LYS A 75 10.91 -11.29 -18.02
C LYS A 75 10.26 -12.46 -18.76
N ASN A 76 11.05 -13.41 -19.25
CA ASN A 76 10.55 -14.59 -19.96
C ASN A 76 9.80 -15.58 -19.07
N LYS A 77 10.05 -15.56 -17.76
CA LYS A 77 9.34 -16.40 -16.77
C LYS A 77 8.06 -15.76 -16.25
N LEU A 78 7.88 -14.47 -16.46
CA LEU A 78 6.70 -13.72 -16.02
C LEU A 78 5.68 -13.62 -17.16
N PRO A 79 4.38 -13.51 -16.82
CA PRO A 79 3.36 -13.15 -17.81
C PRO A 79 3.64 -11.76 -18.39
N GLN A 80 2.89 -11.37 -19.43
CA GLN A 80 3.08 -10.06 -20.07
C GLN A 80 3.10 -8.91 -19.06
N LEU A 81 4.24 -8.23 -19.00
CA LEU A 81 4.48 -7.13 -18.08
C LEU A 81 3.86 -5.85 -18.61
N LYS A 82 2.98 -5.22 -17.83
CA LYS A 82 2.38 -3.92 -18.18
C LYS A 82 3.33 -2.75 -17.96
N GLY A 83 4.23 -2.88 -17.00
CA GLY A 83 5.19 -1.86 -16.62
C GLY A 83 6.45 -2.52 -16.08
N PHE A 84 7.58 -1.90 -16.35
CA PHE A 84 8.88 -2.35 -15.87
C PHE A 84 9.75 -1.13 -15.62
N THR A 85 10.32 -1.05 -14.43
CA THR A 85 11.26 0.00 -14.06
C THR A 85 12.45 -0.62 -13.33
N LYS A 86 13.59 0.05 -13.43
CA LYS A 86 14.80 -0.31 -12.70
C LYS A 86 15.07 0.76 -11.67
N GLY A 87 15.68 0.38 -10.56
CA GLY A 87 16.18 1.31 -9.57
C GLY A 87 17.57 0.87 -9.14
N VAL A 88 18.34 1.81 -8.61
CA VAL A 88 19.57 1.52 -7.90
C VAL A 88 19.47 2.23 -6.57
N SER A 89 19.68 1.52 -5.48
CA SER A 89 19.93 2.13 -4.18
C SER A 89 21.33 1.79 -3.70
N THR A 90 21.91 2.72 -2.97
CA THR A 90 23.21 2.55 -2.33
C THR A 90 23.21 3.27 -1.01
N VAL A 91 23.94 2.73 -0.04
CA VAL A 91 24.16 3.40 1.24
C VAL A 91 25.49 4.12 1.17
N SER A 92 25.48 5.43 1.38
CA SER A 92 26.68 6.27 1.31
C SER A 92 26.66 7.36 2.38
N MET A 93 27.83 7.91 2.68
CA MET A 93 27.95 9.07 3.55
C MET A 93 27.52 10.33 2.78
N ILE A 94 26.48 10.99 3.28
CA ILE A 94 26.02 12.29 2.80
C ILE A 94 26.49 13.36 3.78
N ALA A 95 27.13 14.39 3.26
CA ALA A 95 27.74 15.45 4.05
C ALA A 95 27.20 16.82 3.63
N SER A 96 26.92 17.65 4.63
CA SER A 96 26.81 19.10 4.51
C SER A 96 28.13 19.75 4.94
N LYS A 97 28.16 21.09 4.99
CA LYS A 97 29.34 21.84 5.46
C LYS A 97 29.76 21.48 6.89
N SER A 98 28.82 21.08 7.75
CA SER A 98 29.05 20.91 9.19
C SER A 98 28.77 19.49 9.70
N ARG A 99 27.95 18.70 8.99
CA ARG A 99 27.50 17.37 9.45
C ARG A 99 27.65 16.33 8.34
N ALA A 100 27.92 15.10 8.73
CA ALA A 100 27.90 13.95 7.82
C ALA A 100 27.13 12.80 8.46
N ARG A 101 26.33 12.08 7.65
CA ARG A 101 25.50 10.95 8.08
C ARG A 101 25.47 9.88 7.00
N LEU A 102 25.43 8.62 7.42
CA LEU A 102 25.22 7.49 6.53
C LEU A 102 23.74 7.44 6.14
N MET A 103 23.44 7.50 4.85
CA MET A 103 22.07 7.52 4.34
C MET A 103 21.94 6.64 3.10
N GLU A 104 20.74 6.13 2.86
CA GLU A 104 20.42 5.47 1.60
C GLU A 104 20.09 6.51 0.53
N VAL A 105 20.74 6.40 -0.62
CA VAL A 105 20.49 7.18 -1.82
C VAL A 105 19.83 6.26 -2.83
N VAL A 106 18.63 6.64 -3.27
CA VAL A 106 17.85 5.87 -4.24
C VAL A 106 17.75 6.67 -5.53
N LYS A 107 18.21 6.07 -6.63
CA LYS A 107 17.94 6.57 -7.98
C LYS A 107 16.56 6.08 -8.41
N ILE A 108 15.63 7.02 -8.49
CA ILE A 108 14.31 6.82 -9.09
C ILE A 108 14.39 7.05 -10.60
N ASN A 109 13.62 6.26 -11.35
CA ASN A 109 13.46 6.41 -12.80
C ASN A 109 11.99 6.68 -13.11
N GLU A 110 11.71 7.09 -14.35
CA GLU A 110 10.36 7.32 -14.83
C GLU A 110 9.48 6.06 -14.65
N GLY A 111 8.23 6.27 -14.28
CA GLY A 111 7.28 5.18 -14.00
C GLY A 111 7.45 4.49 -12.64
N TYR A 112 8.44 4.87 -11.82
CA TYR A 112 8.47 4.52 -10.40
C TYR A 112 7.73 5.59 -9.57
N PRO A 113 7.03 5.23 -8.47
CA PRO A 113 6.49 3.90 -8.23
C PRO A 113 5.30 3.64 -9.16
N TYR A 114 5.05 2.36 -9.48
CA TYR A 114 3.90 1.96 -10.32
C TYR A 114 2.59 2.03 -9.53
N TYR A 115 2.61 1.63 -8.25
CA TYR A 115 1.50 1.82 -7.31
C TYR A 115 1.86 2.83 -6.22
N GLY A 116 0.87 3.59 -5.78
CA GLY A 116 1.06 4.60 -4.74
C GLY A 116 1.67 5.89 -5.29
N GLY A 117 2.55 6.50 -4.50
CA GLY A 117 3.20 7.76 -4.85
C GLY A 117 3.92 8.40 -3.67
N LEU A 118 4.71 9.42 -3.97
CA LEU A 118 5.35 10.27 -2.97
C LEU A 118 4.49 11.51 -2.78
N VAL A 119 4.28 11.92 -1.52
CA VAL A 119 3.53 13.13 -1.18
C VAL A 119 4.50 14.15 -0.61
N PHE A 120 4.57 15.32 -1.24
CA PHE A 120 5.44 16.40 -0.84
C PHE A 120 4.74 17.36 0.13
N ARG A 121 5.53 18.26 0.74
CA ARG A 121 5.04 19.18 1.78
C ARG A 121 3.96 20.15 1.28
N ASP A 122 4.04 20.52 0.02
CA ASP A 122 3.06 21.36 -0.70
C ASP A 122 1.83 20.58 -1.18
N LYS A 123 1.73 19.29 -0.81
CA LYS A 123 0.70 18.32 -1.22
C LYS A 123 0.78 17.95 -2.70
N SER A 124 1.86 18.29 -3.41
CA SER A 124 2.11 17.71 -4.73
C SER A 124 2.36 16.21 -4.58
N ILE A 125 2.04 15.46 -5.63
CA ILE A 125 2.12 13.99 -5.64
C ILE A 125 2.98 13.57 -6.83
N TYR A 126 3.91 12.65 -6.61
CA TYR A 126 4.65 11.97 -7.68
C TYR A 126 4.17 10.50 -7.76
N PRO A 127 3.90 9.94 -8.96
CA PRO A 127 4.16 10.48 -10.31
C PRO A 127 3.04 11.38 -10.88
N LYS A 128 1.99 11.68 -10.11
CA LYS A 128 0.83 12.48 -10.57
C LYS A 128 0.96 13.96 -10.21
N GLY A 129 1.70 14.73 -11.01
CA GLY A 129 1.74 16.19 -10.94
C GLY A 129 3.14 16.76 -10.73
N GLU A 130 3.99 16.07 -9.97
CA GLU A 130 5.41 16.42 -9.86
C GLU A 130 6.22 15.67 -10.94
N ALA A 131 7.22 16.33 -11.54
CA ALA A 131 8.18 15.69 -12.45
C ALA A 131 9.34 15.09 -11.65
N LEU A 132 10.18 14.26 -12.27
CA LEU A 132 11.44 13.82 -11.64
C LEU A 132 12.33 15.02 -11.26
N PRO A 133 13.15 14.90 -10.20
CA PRO A 133 14.07 15.97 -9.81
C PRO A 133 15.05 16.28 -10.96
N LYS A 134 15.37 17.56 -11.15
CA LYS A 134 16.29 17.99 -12.21
C LYS A 134 17.72 17.52 -11.92
N ALA A 135 18.60 17.67 -12.92
CA ALA A 135 20.02 17.49 -12.70
C ALA A 135 20.52 18.42 -11.57
N ASN A 136 21.08 17.84 -10.52
CA ASN A 136 21.53 18.47 -9.26
C ASN A 136 20.45 18.79 -8.21
N GLU A 137 19.22 18.32 -8.40
CA GLU A 137 18.21 18.33 -7.34
C GLU A 137 18.08 16.92 -6.74
N VAL A 138 17.82 16.85 -5.43
CA VAL A 138 17.52 15.60 -4.74
C VAL A 138 16.29 15.79 -3.87
N TRP A 139 15.42 14.80 -3.88
CA TRP A 139 14.34 14.73 -2.92
C TRP A 139 14.84 14.09 -1.64
N VAL A 140 14.48 14.70 -0.52
CA VAL A 140 14.88 14.24 0.80
C VAL A 140 13.68 14.22 1.72
N TYR A 141 13.69 13.27 2.65
CA TYR A 141 12.78 13.30 3.78
C TYR A 141 13.11 14.50 4.68
N LYS A 142 12.12 15.00 5.42
CA LYS A 142 12.29 16.19 6.28
C LYS A 142 13.42 15.98 7.30
N GLU A 143 13.52 14.77 7.82
CA GLU A 143 14.49 14.32 8.81
C GLU A 143 15.93 14.49 8.30
N VAL A 144 16.16 14.39 6.98
CA VAL A 144 17.49 14.60 6.38
C VAL A 144 17.95 16.04 6.53
N LEU A 145 17.04 17.00 6.35
CA LEU A 145 17.33 18.43 6.53
C LEU A 145 17.74 18.71 7.98
N ASP A 146 16.97 18.17 8.93
CA ASP A 146 17.24 18.31 10.37
C ASP A 146 18.57 17.63 10.75
N LEU A 147 18.87 16.45 10.21
CA LEU A 147 20.10 15.72 10.50
C LEU A 147 21.36 16.35 9.91
N LEU A 148 21.25 17.07 8.79
CA LEU A 148 22.38 17.67 8.07
C LEU A 148 22.53 19.19 8.26
N ASP A 149 21.62 19.83 8.97
CA ASP A 149 21.61 21.30 9.21
C ASP A 149 21.27 22.10 7.97
N LEU A 150 20.48 21.52 7.07
CA LEU A 150 20.19 22.09 5.78
C LEU A 150 18.82 22.75 5.78
N LYS A 151 18.68 23.77 4.93
CA LYS A 151 17.40 24.38 4.59
C LYS A 151 16.98 23.91 3.20
N LEU A 152 15.68 24.00 2.91
CA LEU A 152 15.16 23.68 1.58
C LEU A 152 15.80 24.61 0.54
N GLY A 153 16.47 24.02 -0.46
CA GLY A 153 17.15 24.75 -1.54
C GLY A 153 18.68 24.87 -1.39
N GLU A 154 19.24 24.37 -0.29
CA GLU A 154 20.69 24.14 -0.11
C GLU A 154 21.08 22.71 -0.50
#